data_AF-A0A369RQR3-F1
#
_entry.id   AF-A0A369RQR3-F1
#
_cell.length_a   1.000
_cell.length_b   1.000
_cell.length_c   1.000
_cell.angle_alpha   90.00
_cell.angle_beta   90.00
_cell.angle_gamma   90.00
#
_symmetry.space_group_name_H-M   'P 1'
#
loop_
_entity.id
_entity.type
_entity.pdbx_description
1 polymer ?
#
loop_
_entity_poly.entity_id
_entity_poly.type
_entity_poly.pdbx_seq_one_letter_code
_entity_poly.pdbx_strand_id
1 'polypeptide(L)'
;MSAAANQLQDSTKDCQSVDEEFTSKVESYKEEAEKAKNEGKFNEEIACYEKILTMIDEATVNDPTLPDLKCETYLLMAARYRNRRQFAAALEYCDKTEQIAERTSIKIRISEAYDCRGSILCEEGSLDAAVDDFHKAEKLKKEFMSEDDPRVAQTYDGLGWTYRQQGKLQLAIDTYKKALKIRLEAGSNGMLIAVMYTLLSDIYAKQENYEEAVTAALESLKIKKSLFGDDFPNKQDELRDIAALYFKLGKAKEAMEILSS
;
A
#
# COMPACT_ATOMS: atom_id res chain seq x y z
N MET A 1 14.49 50.48 -35.72
CA MET A 1 13.48 49.43 -35.91
C MET A 1 13.97 48.17 -35.21
N SER A 2 13.54 47.93 -33.97
CA SER A 2 13.71 46.63 -33.31
C SER A 2 12.34 46.20 -32.76
N ALA A 3 11.48 45.73 -33.65
CA ALA A 3 10.24 45.07 -33.28
C ALA A 3 10.52 43.58 -33.09
N ALA A 4 11.05 43.20 -31.92
CA ALA A 4 11.20 41.81 -31.51
C ALA A 4 11.41 41.68 -29.98
N ALA A 5 10.70 42.48 -29.18
CA ALA A 5 10.82 42.44 -27.72
C ALA A 5 9.45 42.40 -26.99
N ASN A 6 8.39 41.96 -27.67
CA ASN A 6 7.07 41.84 -27.04
C ASN A 6 6.34 40.61 -27.57
N GLN A 7 6.70 39.45 -27.05
CA GLN A 7 5.86 38.23 -27.03
C GLN A 7 6.45 37.20 -26.04
N LEU A 8 6.79 37.66 -24.84
CA LEU A 8 6.72 36.84 -23.64
C LEU A 8 5.60 37.45 -22.80
N GLN A 9 4.38 37.34 -23.32
CA GLN A 9 3.19 37.61 -22.55
C GLN A 9 3.03 36.40 -21.65
N ASP A 10 3.52 36.58 -20.43
CA ASP A 10 3.22 35.86 -19.20
C ASP A 10 1.89 35.09 -19.33
N SER A 11 1.98 33.78 -19.62
CA SER A 11 0.83 32.87 -19.57
C SER A 11 0.68 32.34 -18.16
N THR A 12 0.66 33.24 -17.18
CA THR A 12 -0.02 32.99 -15.91
C THR A 12 -1.52 32.99 -16.24
N LYS A 13 -2.01 31.86 -16.76
CA LYS A 13 -3.45 31.55 -16.68
C LYS A 13 -3.78 31.67 -15.20
N ASP A 14 -4.55 32.68 -14.82
CA ASP A 14 -5.01 32.88 -13.44
C ASP A 14 -5.52 31.53 -12.92
N CYS A 15 -4.81 31.00 -11.93
CA CYS A 15 -5.16 29.79 -11.24
C CYS A 15 -6.47 30.07 -10.50
N GLN A 16 -7.56 29.49 -10.98
CA GLN A 16 -8.88 29.59 -10.36
C GLN A 16 -9.15 28.26 -9.66
N SER A 17 -9.50 28.32 -8.38
CA SER A 17 -9.92 27.14 -7.65
C SER A 17 -11.28 26.66 -8.14
N VAL A 18 -11.52 25.36 -8.04
CA VAL A 18 -12.88 24.81 -8.11
C VAL A 18 -13.76 25.43 -7.03
N ASP A 19 -15.06 25.51 -7.30
CA ASP A 19 -16.01 26.06 -6.35
C ASP A 19 -16.42 25.03 -5.27
N GLU A 20 -17.18 25.52 -4.29
CA GLU A 20 -17.67 24.71 -3.18
C GLU A 20 -18.65 23.63 -3.66
N GLU A 21 -19.41 23.89 -4.73
CA GLU A 21 -20.34 22.92 -5.31
C GLU A 21 -19.60 21.73 -5.92
N PHE A 22 -18.54 21.98 -6.70
CA PHE A 22 -17.66 20.94 -7.23
C PHE A 22 -17.08 20.11 -6.10
N THR A 23 -16.53 20.77 -5.08
CA THR A 23 -15.87 20.11 -3.94
C THR A 23 -16.86 19.22 -3.18
N SER A 24 -18.02 19.75 -2.82
CA SER A 24 -19.08 19.01 -2.11
C SER A 24 -19.57 17.81 -2.90
N LYS A 25 -19.69 17.94 -4.23
CA LYS A 25 -20.15 16.84 -5.09
C LYS A 25 -19.09 15.75 -5.25
N VAL A 26 -17.79 16.11 -5.33
CA VAL A 26 -16.70 15.14 -5.29
C VAL A 26 -16.71 14.37 -3.96
N GLU A 27 -16.86 15.05 -2.83
CA GLU A 27 -16.95 14.42 -1.51
C GLU A 27 -18.15 13.46 -1.43
N SER A 28 -19.32 13.90 -1.89
CA SER A 28 -20.52 13.06 -1.97
C SER A 28 -20.29 11.79 -2.79
N TYR A 29 -19.61 11.86 -3.95
CA TYR A 29 -19.27 10.67 -4.72
C TYR A 29 -18.21 9.79 -4.06
N LYS A 30 -17.26 10.35 -3.31
CA LYS A 30 -16.30 9.57 -2.51
C LYS A 30 -17.03 8.79 -1.41
N GLU A 31 -18.02 9.39 -0.74
CA GLU A 31 -18.85 8.72 0.27
C GLU A 31 -19.73 7.60 -0.33
N GLU A 32 -20.37 7.87 -1.47
CA GLU A 32 -21.15 6.86 -2.21
C GLU A 32 -20.26 5.68 -2.63
N ALA A 33 -19.04 5.95 -3.12
CA ALA A 33 -18.08 4.92 -3.49
C ALA A 33 -17.68 4.06 -2.30
N GLU A 34 -17.39 4.66 -1.14
CA GLU A 34 -17.02 3.92 0.07
C GLU A 34 -18.18 3.07 0.60
N LYS A 35 -19.42 3.59 0.53
CA LYS A 35 -20.61 2.81 0.85
C LYS A 35 -20.76 1.61 -0.09
N ALA A 36 -20.68 1.84 -1.40
CA ALA A 36 -20.78 0.78 -2.40
C ALA A 36 -19.67 -0.28 -2.21
N LYS A 37 -18.45 0.14 -1.85
CA LYS A 37 -17.33 -0.73 -1.50
C LYS A 37 -17.65 -1.63 -0.30
N ASN A 38 -18.20 -1.07 0.77
CA ASN A 38 -18.60 -1.81 1.96
C ASN A 38 -19.74 -2.79 1.70
N GLU A 39 -20.63 -2.46 0.75
CA GLU A 39 -21.71 -3.34 0.28
C GLU A 39 -21.25 -4.37 -0.78
N GLY A 40 -19.99 -4.33 -1.21
CA GLY A 40 -19.44 -5.21 -2.26
C GLY A 40 -19.92 -4.89 -3.68
N LYS A 41 -20.53 -3.72 -3.88
CA LYS A 41 -21.14 -3.29 -5.13
C LYS A 41 -20.13 -2.58 -6.04
N PHE A 42 -19.27 -3.38 -6.64
CA PHE A 42 -18.18 -2.89 -7.49
C PHE A 42 -18.62 -1.95 -8.63
N ASN A 43 -19.70 -2.25 -9.35
CA ASN A 43 -20.11 -1.40 -10.48
C ASN A 43 -20.59 -0.03 -10.00
N GLU A 44 -21.29 0.03 -8.85
CA GLU A 44 -21.74 1.29 -8.26
C GLU A 44 -20.55 2.12 -7.77
N GLU A 45 -19.55 1.47 -7.17
CA GLU A 45 -18.29 2.10 -6.74
C GLU A 45 -17.51 2.69 -7.92
N ILE A 46 -17.29 1.90 -8.99
CA ILE A 46 -16.60 2.35 -10.20
C ILE A 46 -17.35 3.51 -10.86
N ALA A 47 -18.69 3.45 -10.92
CA ALA A 47 -19.49 4.54 -11.48
C ALA A 47 -19.33 5.85 -10.70
N CYS A 48 -19.11 5.81 -9.39
CA CYS A 48 -18.83 7.02 -8.60
C CYS A 48 -17.48 7.65 -8.98
N TYR A 49 -16.44 6.83 -9.17
CA TYR A 49 -15.14 7.33 -9.66
C TYR A 49 -15.23 7.88 -11.08
N GLU A 50 -16.00 7.27 -11.97
CA GLU A 50 -16.24 7.78 -13.33
C GLU A 50 -16.94 9.14 -13.31
N LYS A 51 -17.89 9.37 -12.40
CA LYS A 51 -18.53 10.69 -12.22
C LYS A 51 -17.52 11.75 -11.78
N ILE A 52 -16.63 11.42 -10.83
CA ILE A 52 -15.56 12.32 -10.39
C ILE A 52 -14.64 12.66 -11.57
N LEU A 53 -14.21 11.67 -12.34
CA LEU A 53 -13.37 11.89 -13.52
C LEU A 53 -14.05 12.76 -14.57
N THR A 54 -15.34 12.55 -14.80
CA THR A 54 -16.14 13.36 -15.73
C THR A 54 -16.17 14.82 -15.28
N MET A 55 -16.42 15.05 -13.99
CA MET A 55 -16.38 16.41 -13.43
C MET A 55 -15.02 17.08 -13.61
N ILE A 56 -13.92 16.35 -13.38
CA ILE A 56 -12.57 16.87 -13.58
C ILE A 56 -12.33 17.23 -15.06
N ASP A 57 -12.78 16.38 -15.98
CA ASP A 57 -12.58 16.59 -17.43
C ASP A 57 -13.45 17.72 -18.00
N GLU A 58 -14.61 17.98 -17.39
CA GLU A 58 -15.51 19.08 -17.74
C GLU A 58 -15.17 20.41 -17.04
N ALA A 59 -14.27 20.39 -16.04
CA ALA A 59 -13.87 21.58 -15.32
C ALA A 59 -13.19 22.59 -16.27
N THR A 60 -13.78 23.78 -16.37
CA THR A 60 -13.23 24.87 -17.21
C THR A 60 -12.18 25.71 -16.49
N VAL A 61 -12.10 25.57 -15.15
CA VAL A 61 -11.12 26.28 -14.31
C VAL A 61 -9.75 25.60 -14.39
N ASN A 62 -8.69 26.40 -14.31
CA ASN A 62 -7.32 25.90 -14.27
C ASN A 62 -6.87 25.71 -12.83
N ASP A 63 -7.48 24.75 -12.13
CA ASP A 63 -7.15 24.43 -10.74
C ASP A 63 -6.00 23.40 -10.68
N PRO A 64 -4.87 23.72 -10.01
CA PRO A 64 -3.69 22.85 -9.92
C PRO A 64 -3.91 21.60 -9.08
N THR A 65 -5.02 21.50 -8.33
CA THR A 65 -5.39 20.31 -7.56
C THR A 65 -6.07 19.23 -8.41
N LEU A 66 -6.66 19.60 -9.55
CA LEU A 66 -7.40 18.67 -10.42
C LEU A 66 -6.54 17.50 -10.94
N PRO A 67 -5.28 17.71 -11.37
CA PRO A 67 -4.42 16.59 -11.75
C PRO A 67 -4.14 15.63 -10.60
N ASP A 68 -3.96 16.14 -9.37
CA ASP A 68 -3.74 15.29 -8.19
C ASP A 68 -4.99 14.46 -7.87
N LEU A 69 -6.17 15.09 -7.88
CA LEU A 69 -7.45 14.42 -7.66
C LEU A 69 -7.72 13.34 -8.73
N LYS A 70 -7.34 13.61 -9.98
CA LYS A 70 -7.46 12.65 -11.09
C LYS A 70 -6.56 11.43 -10.87
N CYS A 71 -5.31 11.66 -10.48
CA CYS A 71 -4.36 10.61 -10.09
C CYS A 71 -4.88 9.79 -8.90
N GLU A 72 -5.37 10.45 -7.84
CA GLU A 72 -5.98 9.78 -6.68
C GLU A 72 -7.11 8.85 -7.11
N THR A 73 -8.01 9.35 -7.95
CA THR A 73 -9.18 8.60 -8.44
C THR A 73 -8.76 7.39 -9.28
N TYR A 74 -7.76 7.53 -10.15
CA TYR A 74 -7.22 6.41 -10.90
C TYR A 74 -6.55 5.36 -10.02
N LEU A 75 -5.79 5.76 -8.99
CA LEU A 75 -5.18 4.82 -8.04
C LEU A 75 -6.23 4.04 -7.25
N LEU A 76 -7.34 4.68 -6.87
CA LEU A 76 -8.48 4.01 -6.25
C LEU A 76 -9.08 2.96 -7.20
N MET A 77 -9.35 3.33 -8.46
CA MET A 77 -9.83 2.38 -9.47
C MET A 77 -8.86 1.22 -9.66
N ALA A 78 -7.54 1.49 -9.78
CA ALA A 78 -6.51 0.47 -9.92
C ALA A 78 -6.56 -0.54 -8.76
N ALA A 79 -6.67 -0.08 -7.52
CA ALA A 79 -6.82 -0.94 -6.35
C ALA A 79 -8.09 -1.80 -6.40
N ARG A 80 -9.21 -1.25 -6.90
CA ARG A 80 -10.47 -2.00 -7.04
C ARG A 80 -10.41 -3.07 -8.13
N TYR A 81 -9.85 -2.76 -9.29
CA TYR A 81 -9.63 -3.73 -10.36
C TYR A 81 -8.64 -4.83 -9.94
N ARG A 82 -7.57 -4.46 -9.22
CA ARG A 82 -6.61 -5.41 -8.61
C ARG A 82 -7.31 -6.39 -7.66
N ASN A 83 -8.17 -5.91 -6.76
CA ASN A 83 -8.91 -6.78 -5.82
C ASN A 83 -9.80 -7.81 -6.52
N ARG A 84 -10.29 -7.51 -7.74
CA ARG A 84 -11.04 -8.45 -8.58
C ARG A 84 -10.16 -9.29 -9.53
N ARG A 85 -8.83 -9.18 -9.38
CA ARG A 85 -7.81 -9.80 -10.24
C ARG A 85 -7.94 -9.42 -11.72
N GLN A 86 -8.50 -8.24 -12.00
CA GLN A 86 -8.58 -7.66 -13.33
C GLN A 86 -7.31 -6.83 -13.59
N PHE A 87 -6.17 -7.51 -13.67
CA PHE A 87 -4.84 -6.87 -13.65
C PHE A 87 -4.61 -5.93 -14.84
N ALA A 88 -5.04 -6.28 -16.05
CA ALA A 88 -4.88 -5.42 -17.22
C ALA A 88 -5.54 -4.03 -17.03
N ALA A 89 -6.77 -3.99 -16.52
CA ALA A 89 -7.46 -2.74 -16.22
C ALA A 89 -6.77 -1.98 -15.08
N ALA A 90 -6.32 -2.69 -14.04
CA ALA A 90 -5.61 -2.07 -12.92
C ALA A 90 -4.31 -1.39 -13.37
N LEU A 91 -3.52 -2.07 -14.22
CA LEU A 91 -2.28 -1.55 -14.80
C LEU A 91 -2.54 -0.32 -15.68
N GLU A 92 -3.61 -0.32 -16.47
CA GLU A 92 -3.99 0.84 -17.29
C GLU A 92 -4.20 2.10 -16.43
N TYR A 93 -4.83 1.96 -15.26
CA TYR A 93 -5.01 3.09 -14.34
C TYR A 93 -3.70 3.52 -13.65
N CYS A 94 -2.78 2.60 -13.37
CA CYS A 94 -1.43 2.96 -12.91
C CYS A 94 -0.68 3.78 -13.97
N ASP A 95 -0.73 3.38 -15.24
CA ASP A 95 -0.05 4.07 -16.34
C ASP A 95 -0.67 5.46 -16.61
N LYS A 96 -2.01 5.58 -16.54
CA LYS A 96 -2.70 6.88 -16.61
C LYS A 96 -2.27 7.81 -15.47
N THR A 97 -2.12 7.26 -14.26
CA THR A 97 -1.64 8.02 -13.09
C THR A 97 -0.21 8.49 -13.31
N GLU A 98 0.70 7.61 -13.70
CA GLU A 98 2.10 7.94 -13.97
C GLU A 98 2.20 9.05 -15.02
N GLN A 99 1.51 8.90 -16.16
CA GLN A 99 1.54 9.91 -17.24
C GLN A 99 1.08 11.30 -16.78
N ILE A 100 0.00 11.39 -16.00
CA ILE A 100 -0.47 12.69 -15.49
C ILE A 100 0.52 13.25 -14.48
N ALA A 101 0.92 12.43 -13.50
CA ALA A 101 1.81 12.83 -12.43
C ALA A 101 3.20 13.27 -12.92
N GLU A 102 3.74 12.65 -13.97
CA GLU A 102 4.98 13.08 -14.64
C GLU A 102 4.80 14.43 -15.32
N ARG A 103 3.74 14.61 -16.10
CA ARG A 103 3.44 15.87 -16.81
C ARG A 103 3.26 17.04 -15.84
N THR A 104 2.70 16.80 -14.67
CA THR A 104 2.45 17.81 -13.64
C THR A 104 3.49 17.82 -12.53
N SER A 105 4.52 16.98 -12.61
CA SER A 105 5.62 16.86 -11.63
C SER A 105 5.16 16.53 -10.20
N ILE A 106 4.07 15.78 -10.04
CA ILE A 106 3.54 15.34 -8.74
C ILE A 106 4.27 14.06 -8.30
N LYS A 107 5.47 14.21 -7.72
CA LYS A 107 6.34 13.09 -7.33
C LYS A 107 5.67 12.05 -6.44
N ILE A 108 4.80 12.47 -5.52
CA ILE A 108 4.07 11.55 -4.65
C ILE A 108 3.22 10.56 -5.45
N ARG A 109 2.47 11.04 -6.45
CA ARG A 109 1.61 10.19 -7.29
C ARG A 109 2.40 9.28 -8.21
N ILE A 110 3.56 9.72 -8.70
CA ILE A 110 4.48 8.84 -9.45
C ILE A 110 4.92 7.67 -8.54
N SER A 111 5.32 7.94 -7.30
CA SER A 111 5.74 6.88 -6.37
C SER A 111 4.61 5.92 -6.01
N GLU A 112 3.38 6.42 -5.83
CA GLU A 112 2.20 5.60 -5.56
C GLU A 112 1.79 4.75 -6.78
N ALA A 113 1.95 5.28 -8.00
CA ALA A 113 1.74 4.51 -9.22
C ALA A 113 2.72 3.33 -9.32
N TYR A 114 3.99 3.55 -9.01
CA TYR A 114 4.99 2.48 -8.94
C TYR A 114 4.67 1.43 -7.87
N ASP A 115 4.30 1.82 -6.65
CA ASP A 115 3.90 0.85 -5.62
C ASP A 115 2.66 0.03 -6.02
N CYS A 116 1.68 0.70 -6.64
CA CYS A 116 0.44 0.07 -7.06
C CYS A 116 0.73 -0.94 -8.19
N ARG A 117 1.49 -0.53 -9.20
CA ARG A 117 1.92 -1.41 -10.30
C ARG A 117 2.77 -2.56 -9.81
N GLY A 118 3.75 -2.31 -8.94
CA GLY A 118 4.58 -3.34 -8.32
C GLY A 118 3.73 -4.38 -7.56
N SER A 119 2.70 -3.93 -6.84
CA SER A 119 1.79 -4.84 -6.15
C SER A 119 0.94 -5.68 -7.10
N ILE A 120 0.45 -5.10 -8.19
CA ILE A 120 -0.31 -5.82 -9.23
C ILE A 120 0.56 -6.87 -9.91
N LEU A 121 1.77 -6.49 -10.33
CA LEU A 121 2.75 -7.38 -10.96
C LEU A 121 3.12 -8.54 -10.03
N CYS A 122 3.26 -8.28 -8.73
CA CYS A 122 3.54 -9.33 -7.75
C CYS A 122 2.38 -10.35 -7.67
N GLU A 123 1.13 -9.91 -7.70
CA GLU A 123 -0.06 -10.78 -7.66
C GLU A 123 -0.30 -11.55 -8.96
N GLU A 124 0.13 -10.98 -10.09
CA GLU A 124 0.14 -11.62 -11.40
C GLU A 124 1.26 -12.68 -11.52
N GLY A 125 2.31 -12.56 -10.72
CA GLY A 125 3.47 -13.46 -10.71
C GLY A 125 4.70 -12.92 -11.44
N SER A 126 4.63 -11.70 -11.96
CA SER A 126 5.73 -10.97 -12.60
C SER A 126 6.69 -10.39 -11.55
N LEU A 127 7.31 -11.26 -10.75
CA LEU A 127 8.00 -10.87 -9.51
C LEU A 127 9.22 -9.96 -9.73
N ASP A 128 10.02 -10.17 -10.78
CA ASP A 128 11.18 -9.30 -11.04
C ASP A 128 10.75 -7.88 -11.44
N ALA A 129 9.73 -7.75 -12.29
CA ALA A 129 9.17 -6.45 -12.66
C ALA A 129 8.53 -5.74 -11.44
N ALA A 130 7.92 -6.51 -10.52
CA ALA A 130 7.41 -5.96 -9.27
C ALA A 130 8.53 -5.38 -8.40
N VAL A 131 9.65 -6.09 -8.24
CA VAL A 131 10.82 -5.60 -7.51
C VAL A 131 11.36 -4.30 -8.13
N ASP A 132 11.46 -4.24 -9.47
CA ASP A 132 11.93 -3.06 -10.17
C ASP A 132 11.06 -1.83 -9.87
N ASP A 133 9.73 -1.98 -9.94
CA ASP A 133 8.82 -0.86 -9.65
C ASP A 133 8.85 -0.44 -8.19
N PHE A 134 8.89 -1.37 -7.24
CA PHE A 134 9.03 -0.98 -5.84
C PHE A 134 10.36 -0.26 -5.56
N HIS A 135 11.46 -0.63 -6.22
CA HIS A 135 12.72 0.11 -6.10
C HIS A 135 12.67 1.49 -6.74
N LYS A 136 11.92 1.68 -7.84
CA LYS A 136 11.63 3.03 -8.37
C LYS A 136 10.83 3.86 -7.37
N ALA A 137 9.80 3.29 -6.75
CA ALA A 137 9.02 3.94 -5.70
C ALA A 137 9.89 4.32 -4.50
N GLU A 138 10.71 3.38 -3.99
CA GLU A 138 11.64 3.60 -2.88
C GLU A 138 12.61 4.74 -3.18
N LYS A 139 13.25 4.70 -4.35
CA LYS A 139 14.20 5.73 -4.79
C LYS A 139 13.55 7.10 -4.83
N LEU A 140 12.35 7.20 -5.41
CA LEU A 140 11.66 8.46 -5.56
C LEU A 140 11.21 9.01 -4.20
N LYS A 141 10.64 8.17 -3.32
CA LYS A 141 10.22 8.60 -1.97
C LYS A 141 11.36 9.14 -1.13
N LYS A 142 12.56 8.55 -1.22
CA LYS A 142 13.76 9.06 -0.53
C LYS A 142 14.15 10.48 -0.94
N GLU A 143 13.69 10.99 -2.08
CA GLU A 143 13.98 12.37 -2.51
C GLU A 143 13.13 13.42 -1.79
N PHE A 144 11.96 13.06 -1.25
CA PHE A 144 11.00 14.05 -0.73
C PHE A 144 10.24 13.62 0.54
N MET A 145 10.42 12.40 1.03
CA MET A 145 9.85 11.90 2.29
C MET A 145 10.96 11.62 3.31
N SER A 146 10.62 11.70 4.59
CA SER A 146 11.48 11.20 5.67
C SER A 146 11.55 9.67 5.63
N GLU A 147 12.66 9.10 6.09
CA GLU A 147 12.82 7.63 6.13
C GLU A 147 11.77 6.93 7.02
N ASP A 148 11.25 7.64 8.02
CA ASP A 148 10.25 7.11 8.97
C ASP A 148 8.79 7.37 8.51
N ASP A 149 8.58 7.79 7.26
CA ASP A 149 7.24 8.00 6.72
C ASP A 149 6.49 6.67 6.53
N PRO A 150 5.24 6.51 7.03
CA PRO A 150 4.46 5.28 6.85
C PRO A 150 4.28 4.82 5.41
N ARG A 151 4.32 5.74 4.44
CA ARG A 151 4.24 5.42 3.01
C ARG A 151 5.52 4.74 2.52
N VAL A 152 6.68 4.99 3.13
CA VAL A 152 7.92 4.26 2.84
C VAL A 152 7.80 2.81 3.33
N ALA A 153 7.18 2.59 4.50
CA ALA A 153 6.93 1.24 5.00
C ALA A 153 6.03 0.40 4.06
N GLN A 154 5.07 1.02 3.38
CA GLN A 154 4.21 0.33 2.41
C GLN A 154 5.02 -0.24 1.22
N THR A 155 5.98 0.52 0.70
CA THR A 155 6.88 0.04 -0.37
C THR A 155 7.72 -1.15 0.11
N TYR A 156 8.25 -1.08 1.34
CA TYR A 156 9.00 -2.18 1.93
C TYR A 156 8.14 -3.43 2.19
N ASP A 157 6.87 -3.29 2.56
CA ASP A 157 5.97 -4.44 2.67
C ASP A 157 5.79 -5.16 1.34
N GLY A 158 5.61 -4.38 0.26
CA GLY A 158 5.53 -4.88 -1.11
C GLY A 158 6.80 -5.60 -1.56
N LEU A 159 7.97 -5.01 -1.32
CA LEU A 159 9.27 -5.62 -1.60
C LEU A 159 9.48 -6.91 -0.78
N GLY A 160 9.21 -6.87 0.52
CA GLY A 160 9.38 -8.02 1.41
C GLY A 160 8.50 -9.20 0.98
N TRP A 161 7.24 -8.91 0.61
CA TRP A 161 6.33 -9.91 0.07
C TRP A 161 6.85 -10.49 -1.25
N THR A 162 7.27 -9.63 -2.17
CA THR A 162 7.78 -10.06 -3.48
C THR A 162 9.03 -10.93 -3.33
N TYR A 163 9.99 -10.55 -2.47
CA TYR A 163 11.16 -11.36 -2.16
C TYR A 163 10.83 -12.70 -1.53
N ARG A 164 9.83 -12.75 -0.64
CA ARG A 164 9.32 -14.02 -0.09
C ARG A 164 8.77 -14.92 -1.19
N GLN A 165 8.00 -14.38 -2.13
CA GLN A 165 7.48 -15.12 -3.28
C GLN A 165 8.59 -15.61 -4.22
N GLN A 166 9.69 -14.86 -4.35
CA GLN A 166 10.88 -15.28 -5.09
C GLN A 166 11.74 -16.33 -4.37
N GLY A 167 11.42 -16.68 -3.12
CA GLY A 167 12.26 -17.53 -2.27
C GLY A 167 13.54 -16.85 -1.77
N LYS A 168 13.70 -15.53 -1.97
CA LYS A 168 14.83 -14.74 -1.46
C LYS A 168 14.60 -14.38 0.01
N LEU A 169 14.57 -15.40 0.87
CA LEU A 169 14.09 -15.31 2.26
C LEU A 169 14.86 -14.28 3.12
N GLN A 170 16.19 -14.19 2.98
CA GLN A 170 16.97 -13.23 3.74
C GLN A 170 16.65 -11.78 3.35
N LEU A 171 16.52 -11.50 2.04
CA LEU A 171 16.11 -10.17 1.57
C LEU A 171 14.71 -9.82 2.06
N ALA A 172 13.80 -10.80 2.12
CA ALA A 172 12.47 -10.59 2.68
C ALA A 172 12.52 -10.21 4.17
N ILE A 173 13.32 -10.92 4.99
CA ILE A 173 13.52 -10.60 6.41
C ILE A 173 14.05 -9.18 6.59
N ASP A 174 15.14 -8.85 5.89
CA ASP A 174 15.80 -7.55 6.02
C ASP A 174 14.84 -6.41 5.63
N THR A 175 14.04 -6.63 4.59
CA THR A 175 13.04 -5.67 4.12
C THR A 175 11.87 -5.52 5.10
N TYR A 176 11.31 -6.62 5.59
CA TYR A 176 10.24 -6.57 6.58
C TYR A 176 10.69 -5.95 7.90
N LYS A 177 11.94 -6.16 8.33
CA LYS A 177 12.49 -5.48 9.52
C LYS A 177 12.53 -3.95 9.35
N LYS A 178 12.87 -3.46 8.15
CA LYS A 178 12.84 -2.02 7.84
C LYS A 178 11.42 -1.45 7.94
N ALA A 179 10.45 -2.10 7.29
CA ALA A 179 9.05 -1.70 7.37
C ALA A 179 8.52 -1.75 8.83
N LEU A 180 8.82 -2.82 9.57
CA LEU A 180 8.40 -2.99 10.96
C LEU A 180 8.94 -1.86 11.86
N LYS A 181 10.21 -1.49 11.69
CA LYS A 181 10.82 -0.38 12.44
C LYS A 181 10.04 0.93 12.22
N ILE A 182 9.81 1.29 10.96
CA ILE A 182 9.06 2.50 10.59
C ILE A 182 7.64 2.47 11.17
N ARG A 183 6.96 1.31 11.09
CA ARG A 183 5.59 1.15 11.60
C ARG A 183 5.51 1.31 13.11
N LEU A 184 6.50 0.81 13.84
CA LEU A 184 6.60 0.98 15.29
C LEU A 184 6.81 2.46 15.66
N GLU A 185 7.72 3.15 14.98
CA GLU A 185 8.03 4.57 15.23
C GLU A 185 6.85 5.48 14.88
N ALA A 186 6.12 5.17 13.81
CA ALA A 186 4.93 5.91 13.40
C ALA A 186 3.67 5.62 14.23
N GLY A 187 3.72 4.70 15.20
CA GLY A 187 2.54 4.29 15.97
C GLY A 187 1.44 3.67 15.09
N SER A 188 1.84 2.88 14.09
CA SER A 188 0.90 2.22 13.16
C SER A 188 -0.05 1.27 13.88
N ASN A 189 -1.15 0.92 13.20
CA ASN A 189 -2.14 -0.04 13.69
C ASN A 189 -1.46 -1.35 14.17
N GLY A 190 -1.73 -1.74 15.42
CA GLY A 190 -1.14 -2.94 16.03
C GLY A 190 -1.41 -4.22 15.22
N MET A 191 -2.57 -4.34 14.57
CA MET A 191 -2.88 -5.53 13.76
C MET A 191 -1.93 -5.66 12.56
N LEU A 192 -1.54 -4.54 11.95
CA LEU A 192 -0.56 -4.53 10.86
C LEU A 192 0.82 -4.99 11.36
N ILE A 193 1.23 -4.52 12.53
CA ILE A 193 2.49 -4.93 13.19
C ILE A 193 2.46 -6.43 13.53
N ALA A 194 1.34 -6.96 14.02
CA ALA A 194 1.19 -8.38 14.31
C ALA A 194 1.30 -9.26 13.05
N VAL A 195 0.72 -8.83 11.94
CA VAL A 195 0.86 -9.51 10.64
C VAL A 195 2.33 -9.55 10.20
N MET A 196 3.09 -8.47 10.36
CA MET A 196 4.52 -8.47 10.03
C MET A 196 5.31 -9.47 10.87
N TYR A 197 5.05 -9.56 12.17
CA TYR A 197 5.67 -10.56 13.03
C TYR A 197 5.30 -11.99 12.63
N THR A 198 4.05 -12.24 12.24
CA THR A 198 3.62 -13.54 11.70
C THR A 198 4.42 -13.89 10.43
N LEU A 199 4.55 -12.95 9.49
CA LEU A 199 5.32 -13.15 8.25
C LEU A 199 6.81 -13.41 8.52
N LEU A 200 7.40 -12.69 9.47
CA LEU A 200 8.79 -12.94 9.90
C LEU A 200 8.95 -14.33 10.52
N SER A 201 8.01 -14.74 11.39
CA SER A 201 8.02 -16.07 12.01
C SER A 201 8.01 -17.18 10.96
N ASP A 202 7.10 -17.09 9.97
CA ASP A 202 7.02 -18.03 8.85
C ASP A 202 8.34 -18.14 8.09
N ILE A 203 8.99 -17.00 7.81
CA ILE A 203 10.23 -16.98 7.03
C ILE A 203 11.37 -17.57 7.84
N TYR A 204 11.48 -17.25 9.13
CA TYR A 204 12.48 -17.85 10.01
C TYR A 204 12.30 -19.37 10.14
N ALA A 205 11.05 -19.83 10.30
CA ALA A 205 10.74 -21.25 10.37
C ALA A 205 11.14 -22.00 9.08
N LYS A 206 10.95 -21.39 7.91
CA LYS A 206 11.41 -21.92 6.61
C LYS A 206 12.93 -22.00 6.48
N GLN A 207 13.66 -21.14 7.20
CA GLN A 207 15.12 -21.18 7.29
C GLN A 207 15.64 -22.04 8.44
N GLU A 208 14.75 -22.73 9.17
CA GLU A 208 15.08 -23.53 10.37
C GLU A 208 15.65 -22.71 11.53
N ASN A 209 15.48 -21.38 11.49
CA ASN A 209 15.83 -20.44 12.58
C ASN A 209 14.67 -20.41 13.59
N TYR A 210 14.48 -21.52 14.31
CA TYR A 210 13.27 -21.74 15.11
C TYR A 210 13.19 -20.82 16.34
N GLU A 211 14.31 -20.40 16.94
CA GLU A 211 14.34 -19.46 18.05
C GLU A 211 13.78 -18.08 17.66
N GLU A 212 14.23 -17.54 16.52
CA GLU A 212 13.72 -16.28 15.98
C GLU A 212 12.26 -16.42 15.54
N ALA A 213 11.88 -17.58 14.99
CA ALA A 213 10.50 -17.86 14.61
C ALA A 213 9.56 -17.82 15.82
N VAL A 214 9.91 -18.48 16.92
CA VAL A 214 9.14 -18.46 18.18
C VAL A 214 9.03 -17.04 18.71
N THR A 215 10.16 -16.31 18.74
CA THR A 215 10.19 -14.93 19.25
C THR A 215 9.24 -14.02 18.47
N ALA A 216 9.26 -14.10 17.13
CA ALA A 216 8.37 -13.33 16.28
C ALA A 216 6.89 -13.74 16.47
N ALA A 217 6.59 -15.04 16.54
CA ALA A 217 5.22 -15.51 16.74
C ALA A 217 4.64 -15.08 18.10
N LEU A 218 5.44 -15.07 19.16
CA LEU A 218 5.03 -14.60 20.48
C LEU A 218 4.75 -13.09 20.51
N GLU A 219 5.52 -12.26 19.80
CA GLU A 219 5.24 -10.83 19.68
C GLU A 219 3.94 -10.58 18.90
N SER A 220 3.68 -11.33 17.83
CA SER A 220 2.39 -11.31 17.13
C SER A 220 1.23 -11.63 18.07
N LEU A 221 1.32 -12.76 18.80
CA LEU A 221 0.31 -13.22 19.76
C LEU A 221 0.04 -12.17 20.83
N LYS A 222 1.09 -11.57 21.41
CA LYS A 222 1.00 -10.53 22.43
C LYS A 222 0.25 -9.30 21.93
N ILE A 223 0.53 -8.84 20.71
CA ILE A 223 -0.16 -7.69 20.13
C ILE A 223 -1.64 -8.02 19.90
N LYS A 224 -1.96 -9.17 19.32
CA LYS A 224 -3.35 -9.59 19.09
C LYS A 224 -4.12 -9.71 20.40
N LYS A 225 -3.52 -10.28 21.45
CA LYS A 225 -4.10 -10.31 22.80
C LYS A 225 -4.37 -8.92 23.35
N SER A 226 -3.46 -7.97 23.13
CA SER A 226 -3.67 -6.58 23.56
C SER A 226 -4.81 -5.89 22.82
N LEU A 227 -5.08 -6.26 21.57
CA LEU A 227 -6.12 -5.63 20.74
C LEU A 227 -7.51 -6.22 20.97
N PHE A 228 -7.58 -7.54 21.19
CA PHE A 228 -8.84 -8.29 21.17
C PHE A 228 -9.14 -9.04 22.49
N GLY A 229 -8.22 -9.01 23.45
CA GLY A 229 -8.27 -9.86 24.64
C GLY A 229 -7.85 -11.30 24.35
N ASP A 230 -8.18 -12.22 25.25
CA ASP A 230 -7.75 -13.63 25.16
C ASP A 230 -8.58 -14.49 24.19
N ASP A 231 -9.64 -13.95 23.60
CA ASP A 231 -10.53 -14.63 22.65
C ASP A 231 -10.58 -13.86 21.33
N PHE A 232 -9.62 -14.15 20.45
CA PHE A 232 -9.47 -13.50 19.15
C PHE A 232 -9.49 -14.52 18.01
N PRO A 233 -9.88 -14.11 16.79
CA PRO A 233 -9.99 -15.01 15.65
C PRO A 233 -8.69 -15.78 15.40
N ASN A 234 -8.80 -17.08 15.17
CA ASN A 234 -7.69 -17.99 14.87
C ASN A 234 -6.64 -18.16 15.99
N LYS A 235 -6.93 -17.76 17.24
CA LYS A 235 -6.04 -17.98 18.40
C LYS A 235 -5.49 -19.41 18.45
N GLN A 236 -6.38 -20.41 18.32
CA GLN A 236 -6.00 -21.81 18.45
C GLN A 236 -5.01 -22.27 17.36
N ASP A 237 -5.09 -21.70 16.17
CA ASP A 237 -4.16 -22.02 15.09
C ASP A 237 -2.79 -21.37 15.37
N GLU A 238 -2.78 -20.12 15.83
CA GLU A 238 -1.53 -19.43 16.22
C GLU A 238 -0.82 -20.14 17.40
N LEU A 239 -1.57 -20.63 18.40
CA LEU A 239 -0.99 -21.43 19.49
C LEU A 239 -0.41 -22.76 19.02
N ARG A 240 -1.07 -23.42 18.06
CA ARG A 240 -0.56 -24.67 17.44
C ARG A 240 0.70 -24.41 16.64
N ASP A 241 0.77 -23.30 15.91
CA ASP A 241 1.95 -22.92 15.14
C ASP A 241 3.13 -22.65 16.07
N ILE A 242 2.92 -21.90 17.16
CA ILE A 242 3.96 -21.66 18.18
C ILE A 242 4.39 -22.97 18.84
N ALA A 243 3.45 -23.85 19.18
CA ALA A 243 3.77 -25.17 19.76
C ALA A 243 4.60 -26.03 18.79
N ALA A 244 4.27 -26.02 17.49
CA ALA A 244 5.03 -26.71 16.47
C ALA A 244 6.47 -26.21 16.40
N LEU A 245 6.69 -24.89 16.49
CA LEU A 245 8.04 -24.31 16.56
C LEU A 245 8.78 -24.76 17.83
N TYR A 246 8.12 -24.78 18.99
CA TYR A 246 8.73 -25.31 20.21
C TYR A 246 9.10 -26.80 20.11
N PHE A 247 8.27 -27.62 19.46
CA PHE A 247 8.63 -29.02 19.22
C PHE A 247 9.86 -29.15 18.33
N LYS A 248 10.02 -28.28 17.31
CA LYS A 248 11.23 -28.24 16.48
C LYS A 248 12.49 -27.88 17.28
N LEU A 249 12.34 -27.09 18.34
CA LEU A 249 13.41 -26.77 19.30
C LEU A 249 13.66 -27.86 20.35
N GLY A 250 12.89 -28.96 20.35
CA GLY A 250 12.93 -29.97 21.41
C GLY A 250 12.34 -29.50 22.75
N LYS A 251 11.64 -28.36 22.76
CA LYS A 251 11.03 -27.71 23.94
C LYS A 251 9.59 -28.19 24.14
N ALA A 252 9.42 -29.49 24.36
CA ALA A 252 8.10 -30.12 24.45
C ALA A 252 7.26 -29.60 25.62
N LYS A 253 7.90 -29.18 26.72
CA LYS A 253 7.18 -28.64 27.88
C LYS A 253 6.53 -27.29 27.54
N GLU A 254 7.29 -26.39 26.95
CA GLU A 254 6.83 -25.08 26.50
C GLU A 254 5.74 -25.21 25.41
N ALA A 255 5.88 -26.19 24.52
CA ALA A 255 4.84 -26.52 23.53
C ALA A 255 3.51 -26.94 24.18
N MET A 256 3.55 -27.74 25.25
CA MET A 256 2.34 -28.15 25.96
C MET A 256 1.74 -27.00 26.78
N GLU A 257 2.60 -26.15 27.38
CA GLU A 257 2.16 -24.95 28.11
C GLU A 257 1.42 -23.98 27.18
N ILE A 258 1.98 -23.67 25.99
CA ILE A 258 1.33 -22.74 25.05
C ILE A 258 -0.01 -23.26 24.52
N LEU A 259 -0.12 -24.57 24.26
CA LEU A 259 -1.38 -25.21 23.83
C LEU A 259 -2.49 -25.16 24.89
N SER A 260 -2.11 -25.00 26.16
CA SER A 260 -3.06 -24.91 27.28
C SER A 260 -3.51 -23.48 27.63
N SER A 261 -2.99 -22.46 26.91
CA SER A 261 -3.27 -21.03 27.15
C SER A 261 -4.39 -20.44 26.29
#